data_AF-A0A4W4FA12-F1
#
_entry.id   AF-A0A4W4FA12-F1
#
_cell.length_a   1.000
_cell.length_b   1.000
_cell.length_c   1.000
_cell.angle_alpha   90.00
_cell.angle_beta   90.00
_cell.angle_gamma   90.00
#
_symmetry.space_group_name_H-M   'P 1'
#
loop_
_entity.id
_entity.type
_entity.pdbx_description
1 polymer ?
#
loop_
_entity_poly.entity_id
_entity_poly.type
_entity_poly.pdbx_seq_one_letter_code
_entity_poly.pdbx_strand_id
1 'polypeptide(L)'
;MTNAIFLIPQAYKILPKSTTFGEEARNKMDKQKREAEKRAFQIYICAILNSKGGVLICNITNTNYSYNEHGIGQDLEQCLNTLIYPARIEDFIQFKQQQHILLTEIWPWNPVEGRAHICSVTSGLFERSRTFTRAILPHAAKDFFDRQTIMKTVEVMENNYKKANLFYIEARVSLDQTLEFGEDMYVEFKSFCSEKKLKERLKETLPRYLSAFANSSGGFLFIGIDDKTRKVVGCGKDMDRNELQNNIKAICAKLKDIHICQYRRDFMWSPEVKVFPVEETTAFIIGIKIPPVCCAVFAEDPESWEIKEGTISRLSCSDWVKKMTNHESKSLWELITHNVNKLLSMFVLQSSNIIITNIIKKLYTNLCPIPTQRRKASSLPQHQYCFVTCGIKMLYTNTFGIIIAIWDTFKTINMSKVQAHITKHPIMHDKSYMAHQFAKVAKMGQP
;
A
#
# COMPACT_ATOMS: atom_id res chain seq x y z
N MET A 1 36.46 -26.71 4.34
CA MET A 1 35.95 -25.33 4.50
C MET A 1 34.75 -25.20 3.59
N THR A 2 33.58 -25.37 4.17
CA THR A 2 32.28 -25.39 3.50
C THR A 2 31.77 -23.97 3.38
N ASN A 3 31.75 -23.44 2.15
CA ASN A 3 31.06 -22.20 1.81
C ASN A 3 29.56 -22.41 1.97
N ALA A 4 29.02 -22.02 3.11
CA ALA A 4 27.58 -21.88 3.29
C ALA A 4 27.13 -20.62 2.53
N ILE A 5 26.94 -20.76 1.22
CA ILE A 5 26.08 -19.86 0.46
C ILE A 5 24.69 -20.02 1.08
N PHE A 6 24.21 -18.98 1.75
CA PHE A 6 22.79 -18.86 2.07
C PHE A 6 22.04 -18.82 0.73
N LEU A 7 21.63 -20.00 0.27
CA LEU A 7 20.73 -20.18 -0.86
C LEU A 7 19.36 -19.62 -0.43
N ILE A 8 19.14 -18.34 -0.70
CA ILE A 8 17.78 -17.84 -0.91
C ILE A 8 17.28 -18.64 -2.11
N PRO A 9 16.17 -19.40 -2.01
CA PRO A 9 15.65 -20.12 -3.16
C PRO A 9 15.24 -19.08 -4.22
N GLN A 10 16.12 -18.85 -5.20
CA GLN A 10 15.89 -17.89 -6.27
C GLN A 10 14.73 -18.40 -7.11
N ALA A 11 13.58 -17.75 -7.00
CA ALA A 11 12.52 -17.93 -7.98
C ALA A 11 12.97 -17.25 -9.28
N TYR A 12 13.46 -18.05 -10.22
CA TYR A 12 13.66 -17.59 -11.59
C TYR A 12 12.29 -17.47 -12.25
N LYS A 13 11.99 -16.28 -12.77
CA LYS A 13 10.81 -16.04 -13.61
C LYS A 13 11.27 -15.62 -14.98
N ILE A 14 10.79 -16.32 -15.99
CA ILE A 14 11.03 -15.99 -17.38
C ILE A 14 9.89 -15.07 -17.80
N LEU A 15 10.23 -13.90 -18.33
CA LEU A 15 9.25 -13.06 -19.01
C LEU A 15 8.88 -13.80 -20.32
N PRO A 16 7.62 -14.23 -20.49
CA PRO A 16 7.24 -15.16 -21.56
C PRO A 16 7.30 -14.53 -22.96
N LYS A 17 7.47 -13.21 -23.04
CA LYS A 17 7.64 -12.47 -24.29
C LYS A 17 8.99 -11.78 -24.31
N SER A 18 9.64 -11.82 -25.47
CA SER A 18 10.82 -11.01 -25.74
C SER A 18 10.47 -9.52 -25.60
N THR A 19 11.43 -8.73 -25.12
CA THR A 19 11.26 -7.33 -24.77
C THR A 19 12.29 -6.47 -25.47
N THR A 20 11.86 -5.32 -25.97
CA THR A 20 12.73 -4.33 -26.59
C THR A 20 13.25 -3.38 -25.51
N PHE A 21 14.57 -3.25 -25.42
CA PHE A 21 15.24 -2.37 -24.46
C PHE A 21 16.03 -1.26 -25.16
N GLY A 22 16.29 -0.18 -24.43
CA GLY A 22 17.02 0.99 -24.90
C GLY A 22 16.10 2.08 -25.42
N GLU A 23 16.37 3.33 -25.02
CA GLU A 23 15.46 4.46 -25.24
C GLU A 23 15.14 4.69 -26.73
N GLU A 24 16.15 4.70 -27.60
CA GLU A 24 15.95 4.91 -29.03
C GLU A 24 15.12 3.80 -29.68
N ALA A 25 15.40 2.55 -29.33
CA ALA A 25 14.68 1.41 -29.88
C ALA A 25 13.22 1.41 -29.41
N ARG A 26 12.98 1.70 -28.13
CA ARG A 26 11.64 1.81 -27.57
C ARG A 26 10.87 2.98 -28.18
N ASN A 27 11.51 4.11 -28.48
CA ASN A 27 10.84 5.24 -29.15
C ASN A 27 10.42 4.96 -30.59
N LYS A 28 11.09 4.03 -31.27
CA LYS A 28 10.74 3.58 -32.63
C LYS A 28 9.65 2.50 -32.66
N MET A 29 9.24 1.97 -31.50
CA MET A 29 8.20 0.94 -31.43
C MET A 29 6.81 1.50 -31.75
N ASP A 30 5.94 0.63 -32.25
CA ASP A 30 4.51 0.86 -32.20
C ASP A 30 4.05 1.16 -30.76
N LYS A 31 3.19 2.16 -30.59
CA LYS A 31 2.75 2.64 -29.28
C LYS A 31 2.01 1.56 -28.48
N GLN A 32 1.15 0.77 -29.13
CA GLN A 32 0.39 -0.28 -28.45
C GLN A 32 1.33 -1.42 -28.01
N LYS A 33 2.27 -1.81 -28.87
CA LYS A 33 3.28 -2.82 -28.53
C LYS A 33 4.18 -2.35 -27.38
N ARG A 34 4.66 -1.10 -27.42
CA ARG A 34 5.48 -0.50 -26.34
C ARG A 34 4.75 -0.52 -25.01
N GLU A 35 3.48 -0.13 -25.00
CA GLU A 35 2.64 -0.14 -23.80
C GLU A 35 2.39 -1.55 -23.29
N ALA A 36 2.14 -2.52 -24.18
CA ALA A 36 1.94 -3.92 -23.80
C ALA A 36 3.22 -4.54 -23.19
N GLU A 37 4.39 -4.27 -23.76
CA GLU A 37 5.68 -4.71 -23.19
C GLU A 37 5.95 -4.05 -21.83
N LYS A 38 5.76 -2.73 -21.72
CA LYS A 38 5.90 -1.98 -20.46
C LYS A 38 4.98 -2.56 -19.38
N ARG A 39 3.73 -2.83 -19.73
CA ARG A 39 2.74 -3.37 -18.80
C ARG A 39 3.10 -4.78 -18.33
N ALA A 40 3.53 -5.64 -19.24
CA ALA A 40 4.01 -6.98 -18.88
C ALA A 40 5.22 -6.89 -17.96
N PHE A 41 6.23 -6.08 -18.30
CA PHE A 41 7.40 -5.85 -17.47
C PHE A 41 7.02 -5.40 -16.04
N GLN A 42 6.14 -4.40 -15.92
CA GLN A 42 5.66 -3.90 -14.64
C GLN A 42 4.97 -4.98 -13.78
N ILE A 43 4.12 -5.81 -14.39
CA ILE A 43 3.40 -6.90 -13.68
C ILE A 43 4.40 -7.89 -13.09
N TYR A 44 5.41 -8.30 -13.87
CA TYR A 44 6.40 -9.28 -13.41
C TYR A 44 7.24 -8.73 -12.27
N ILE A 45 7.72 -7.49 -12.40
CA ILE A 45 8.49 -6.84 -11.33
C ILE A 45 7.65 -6.72 -10.06
N CYS A 46 6.40 -6.23 -10.16
CA CYS A 46 5.48 -6.14 -9.02
C CYS A 46 5.29 -7.51 -8.34
N ALA A 47 5.07 -8.56 -9.12
CA ALA A 47 4.88 -9.91 -8.61
C ALA A 47 6.12 -10.43 -7.87
N ILE A 48 7.33 -10.20 -8.41
CA ILE A 48 8.60 -10.65 -7.80
C ILE A 48 8.90 -9.86 -6.52
N LEU A 49 8.70 -8.53 -6.54
CA LEU A 49 8.82 -7.66 -5.37
C LEU A 49 7.96 -8.17 -4.20
N ASN A 50 6.72 -8.57 -4.49
CA ASN A 50 5.78 -9.09 -3.50
C ASN A 50 6.00 -10.56 -3.10
N SER A 51 7.00 -11.24 -3.69
CA SER A 51 7.20 -12.70 -3.56
C SER A 51 8.63 -13.08 -3.16
N LYS A 52 9.19 -12.38 -2.17
CA LYS A 52 10.54 -12.62 -1.59
C LYS A 52 11.71 -12.29 -2.53
N GLY A 53 11.47 -11.60 -3.64
CA GLY A 53 12.49 -11.28 -4.63
C GLY A 53 12.77 -12.45 -5.58
N GLY A 54 13.71 -12.26 -6.50
CA GLY A 54 14.04 -13.25 -7.52
C GLY A 54 14.78 -12.65 -8.71
N VAL A 55 14.81 -13.39 -9.82
CA VAL A 55 15.43 -12.95 -11.07
C VAL A 55 14.41 -13.03 -12.18
N LEU A 56 14.18 -11.91 -12.86
CA LEU A 56 13.43 -11.84 -14.11
C LEU A 56 14.39 -11.97 -15.29
N ILE A 57 14.15 -12.98 -16.14
CA ILE A 57 14.91 -13.23 -17.35
C ILE A 57 14.14 -12.66 -18.54
N CYS A 58 14.71 -11.66 -19.21
CA CYS A 58 14.12 -11.00 -20.37
C CYS A 58 14.94 -11.30 -21.64
N ASN A 59 14.31 -11.90 -22.65
CA ASN A 59 14.94 -12.08 -23.97
C ASN A 59 14.93 -10.75 -24.73
N ILE A 60 16.10 -10.27 -25.12
CA ILE A 60 16.28 -8.99 -25.84
C ILE A 60 15.92 -9.19 -27.32
N THR A 61 15.06 -8.34 -27.87
CA THR A 61 14.62 -8.42 -29.28
C THR A 61 15.55 -7.70 -30.26
N ASN A 62 16.16 -6.58 -29.86
CA ASN A 62 16.95 -5.74 -30.74
C ASN A 62 18.42 -6.18 -30.74
N THR A 63 18.95 -6.49 -31.93
CA THR A 63 20.24 -7.16 -32.15
C THR A 63 21.47 -6.38 -31.69
N ASN A 64 21.42 -5.05 -31.68
CA ASN A 64 22.54 -4.18 -31.34
C ASN A 64 22.43 -3.56 -29.94
N TYR A 65 21.65 -4.18 -29.05
CA TYR A 65 21.45 -3.66 -27.71
C TYR A 65 22.67 -3.89 -26.80
N SER A 66 23.18 -2.81 -26.20
CA SER A 66 24.08 -2.81 -25.04
C SER A 66 23.41 -2.06 -23.88
N TYR A 67 23.24 -2.70 -22.72
CA TYR A 67 22.64 -2.09 -21.52
C TYR A 67 23.45 -0.88 -21.04
N ASN A 68 24.78 -0.97 -21.06
CA ASN A 68 25.66 0.10 -20.57
C ASN A 68 25.60 1.36 -21.45
N GLU A 69 25.20 1.23 -22.71
CA GLU A 69 25.12 2.34 -23.67
C GLU A 69 23.69 2.87 -23.82
N HIS A 70 22.70 1.98 -23.79
CA HIS A 70 21.32 2.33 -24.15
C HIS A 70 20.34 2.37 -22.97
N GLY A 71 20.71 1.82 -21.80
CA GLY A 71 19.81 1.66 -20.66
C GLY A 71 18.60 0.77 -20.97
N ILE A 72 17.60 0.72 -20.09
CA ILE A 72 16.37 -0.07 -20.34
C ILE A 72 15.31 0.70 -21.15
N GLY A 73 15.38 2.03 -21.11
CA GLY A 73 14.41 2.96 -21.70
C GLY A 73 13.59 3.69 -20.64
N GLN A 74 13.35 4.99 -20.87
CA GLN A 74 12.80 5.92 -19.89
C GLN A 74 11.36 5.58 -19.50
N ASP A 75 10.55 5.02 -20.41
CA ASP A 75 9.19 4.60 -20.10
C ASP A 75 9.14 3.41 -19.13
N LEU A 76 10.13 2.51 -19.20
CA LEU A 76 10.31 1.43 -18.21
C LEU A 76 10.82 1.98 -16.88
N GLU A 77 11.80 2.88 -16.90
CA GLU A 77 12.34 3.52 -15.70
C GLU A 77 11.27 4.32 -14.94
N GLN A 78 10.47 5.13 -15.63
CA GLN A 78 9.38 5.90 -15.05
C GLN A 78 8.32 4.96 -14.43
N CYS A 79 8.00 3.88 -15.13
CA CYS A 79 7.09 2.86 -14.67
C CYS A 79 7.58 2.17 -13.38
N LEU A 80 8.89 1.87 -13.29
CA LEU A 80 9.50 1.32 -12.09
C LEU A 80 9.54 2.32 -10.94
N ASN A 81 9.96 3.56 -11.19
CA ASN A 81 9.98 4.62 -10.19
C ASN A 81 8.60 4.86 -9.57
N THR A 82 7.54 4.80 -10.39
CA THR A 82 6.15 4.91 -9.89
C THR A 82 5.77 3.71 -9.02
N LEU A 83 6.20 2.51 -9.41
CA LEU A 83 5.89 1.26 -8.73
C LEU A 83 6.56 1.14 -7.35
N ILE A 84 7.82 1.57 -7.23
CA ILE A 84 8.63 1.41 -6.01
C ILE A 84 8.73 2.68 -5.15
N TYR A 85 8.03 3.76 -5.51
CA TYR A 85 8.05 5.01 -4.77
C TYR A 85 7.77 4.80 -3.26
N PRO A 86 8.52 5.42 -2.34
CA PRO A 86 9.56 6.45 -2.55
C PRO A 86 10.99 5.91 -2.69
N ALA A 87 11.19 4.62 -2.95
CA ALA A 87 12.52 4.04 -3.10
C ALA A 87 13.14 4.36 -4.48
N ARG A 88 14.45 4.13 -4.59
CA ARG A 88 15.16 4.21 -5.88
C ARG A 88 15.22 2.82 -6.53
N ILE A 89 15.38 2.79 -7.85
CA ILE A 89 15.47 1.54 -8.62
C ILE A 89 16.64 0.70 -8.10
N GLU A 90 17.79 1.32 -7.85
CA GLU A 90 19.02 0.66 -7.43
C GLU A 90 18.92 0.01 -6.05
N ASP A 91 17.95 0.42 -5.23
CA ASP A 91 17.71 -0.17 -3.91
C ASP A 91 17.01 -1.56 -4.03
N PHE A 92 16.35 -1.83 -5.17
CA PHE A 92 15.49 -3.00 -5.37
C PHE A 92 15.76 -3.80 -6.63
N ILE A 93 16.41 -3.22 -7.64
CA ILE A 93 16.53 -3.81 -8.96
C ILE A 93 17.93 -3.58 -9.50
N GLN A 94 18.56 -4.65 -9.99
CA GLN A 94 19.82 -4.60 -10.71
C GLN A 94 19.70 -5.31 -12.06
N PHE A 95 20.21 -4.66 -13.10
CA PHE A 95 20.24 -5.19 -14.45
C PHE A 95 21.64 -5.69 -14.81
N LYS A 96 21.70 -6.86 -15.46
CA LYS A 96 22.92 -7.45 -16.00
C LYS A 96 22.62 -8.04 -17.37
N GLN A 97 23.31 -7.57 -18.40
CA GLN A 97 23.17 -8.15 -19.73
C GLN A 97 24.11 -9.37 -19.89
N GLN A 98 23.60 -10.43 -20.49
CA GLN A 98 24.35 -11.60 -20.95
C GLN A 98 23.90 -11.94 -22.37
N GLN A 99 24.72 -11.60 -23.37
CA GLN A 99 24.38 -11.80 -24.79
C GLN A 99 22.99 -11.19 -25.13
N HIS A 100 22.04 -12.03 -25.53
CA HIS A 100 20.67 -11.67 -25.89
C HIS A 100 19.68 -11.76 -24.71
N ILE A 101 20.17 -11.80 -23.48
CA ILE A 101 19.36 -11.83 -22.26
C ILE A 101 19.69 -10.61 -21.39
N LEU A 102 18.64 -9.97 -20.87
CA LEU A 102 18.76 -9.03 -19.76
C LEU A 102 18.26 -9.73 -18.48
N LEU A 103 19.20 -10.02 -17.57
CA LEU A 103 18.90 -10.51 -16.24
C LEU A 103 18.55 -9.32 -15.35
N THR A 104 17.39 -9.38 -14.70
CA THR A 104 16.91 -8.35 -13.78
C THR A 104 16.78 -8.99 -12.40
N GLU A 105 17.79 -8.78 -11.55
CA GLU A 105 17.79 -9.22 -10.15
C GLU A 105 16.94 -8.26 -9.32
N ILE A 106 16.01 -8.80 -8.53
CA ILE A 106 15.00 -8.02 -7.82
C ILE A 106 14.98 -8.45 -6.35
N TRP A 107 15.25 -7.51 -5.44
CA TRP A 107 15.19 -7.74 -4.00
C TRP A 107 13.75 -7.71 -3.49
N PRO A 108 13.42 -8.46 -2.42
CA PRO A 108 12.09 -8.44 -1.82
C PRO A 108 11.67 -7.05 -1.40
N TRP A 109 10.40 -6.71 -1.65
CA TRP A 109 9.79 -5.51 -1.11
C TRP A 109 9.69 -5.61 0.41
N ASN A 110 10.30 -4.65 1.10
CA ASN A 110 10.31 -4.62 2.56
C ASN A 110 9.59 -3.37 3.07
N PRO A 111 8.60 -3.51 3.97
CA PRO A 111 7.96 -2.38 4.63
C PRO A 111 8.97 -1.66 5.52
N VAL A 112 9.17 -0.38 5.22
CA VAL A 112 9.83 0.59 6.08
C VAL A 112 8.85 1.73 6.35
N GLU A 113 9.10 2.50 7.39
CA GLU A 113 8.26 3.65 7.73
C GLU A 113 8.12 4.60 6.51
N GLY A 114 6.89 5.03 6.21
CA GLY A 114 6.58 5.86 5.04
C GLY A 114 6.49 5.12 3.69
N ARG A 115 6.59 3.79 3.68
CA ARG A 115 6.45 2.96 2.46
C ARG A 115 5.23 2.04 2.58
N ALA A 116 4.53 1.82 1.46
CA ALA A 116 3.47 0.81 1.37
C ALA A 116 3.99 -0.56 1.83
N HIS A 117 3.16 -1.35 2.53
CA HIS A 117 3.57 -2.69 2.95
C HIS A 117 3.62 -3.69 1.79
N ILE A 118 2.94 -3.39 0.70
CA ILE A 118 2.95 -4.21 -0.51
C ILE A 118 3.10 -3.32 -1.76
N CYS A 119 3.89 -3.79 -2.71
CA CYS A 119 4.12 -3.10 -3.97
C CYS A 119 2.86 -3.18 -4.85
N SER A 120 2.43 -2.05 -5.41
CA SER A 120 1.23 -1.98 -6.25
C SER A 120 1.37 -0.87 -7.28
N VAL A 121 0.79 -1.06 -8.46
CA VAL A 121 0.70 -0.03 -9.51
C VAL A 121 -0.41 0.96 -9.17
N THR A 122 -1.60 0.44 -8.83
CA THR A 122 -2.73 1.23 -8.34
C THR A 122 -3.39 0.53 -7.15
N SER A 123 -4.07 1.29 -6.31
CA SER A 123 -4.82 0.75 -5.17
C SER A 123 -6.26 0.37 -5.52
N GLY A 124 -6.82 0.88 -6.63
CA GLY A 124 -8.26 0.80 -6.91
C GLY A 124 -9.15 1.66 -5.99
N LEU A 125 -8.55 2.47 -5.11
CA LEU A 125 -9.26 3.33 -4.16
C LEU A 125 -9.31 4.78 -4.65
N PHE A 126 -10.45 5.42 -4.41
CA PHE A 126 -10.66 6.83 -4.68
C PHE A 126 -11.23 7.54 -3.46
N GLU A 127 -11.05 8.85 -3.37
CA GLU A 127 -11.67 9.72 -2.38
C GLU A 127 -12.06 11.06 -3.02
N ARG A 128 -13.03 11.76 -2.40
CA ARG A 128 -13.34 13.15 -2.71
C ARG A 128 -12.34 14.10 -2.03
N SER A 129 -11.82 15.05 -2.80
CA SER A 129 -11.04 16.18 -2.33
C SER A 129 -11.63 17.45 -2.94
N ARG A 130 -12.53 18.11 -2.18
CA ARG A 130 -13.41 19.16 -2.72
C ARG A 130 -14.13 18.65 -3.97
N THR A 131 -14.09 19.40 -5.08
CA THR A 131 -14.71 19.05 -6.35
C THR A 131 -13.97 17.94 -7.13
N PHE A 132 -12.83 17.44 -6.63
CA PHE A 132 -12.00 16.50 -7.36
C PHE A 132 -12.10 15.07 -6.82
N THR A 133 -12.28 14.10 -7.72
CA THR A 133 -12.15 12.67 -7.42
C THR A 133 -10.69 12.25 -7.57
N ARG A 134 -10.04 12.00 -6.43
CA ARG A 134 -8.61 11.67 -6.34
C ARG A 134 -8.41 10.16 -6.18
N ALA A 135 -7.50 9.57 -6.94
CA ALA A 135 -7.03 8.21 -6.68
C ALA A 135 -6.12 8.21 -5.45
N ILE A 136 -6.34 7.28 -4.52
CA ILE A 136 -5.46 7.08 -3.37
C ILE A 136 -4.27 6.25 -3.85
N LEU A 137 -3.08 6.83 -3.87
CA LEU A 137 -1.89 6.10 -4.33
C LEU A 137 -1.53 4.97 -3.35
N PRO A 138 -0.91 3.87 -3.81
CA PRO A 138 -0.57 2.73 -2.95
C PRO A 138 0.23 3.09 -1.69
N HIS A 139 1.19 4.03 -1.79
CA HIS A 139 1.96 4.50 -0.63
C HIS A 139 1.13 5.28 0.39
N ALA A 140 0.01 5.89 -0.03
CA ALA A 140 -0.92 6.62 0.82
C ALA A 140 -2.07 5.75 1.34
N ALA A 141 -2.14 4.48 0.92
CA ALA A 141 -3.26 3.60 1.27
C ALA A 141 -3.30 3.27 2.76
N LYS A 142 -2.13 3.08 3.40
CA LYS A 142 -2.05 2.83 4.84
C LYS A 142 -2.62 4.01 5.63
N ASP A 143 -2.17 5.23 5.33
CA ASP A 143 -2.68 6.46 5.97
C ASP A 143 -4.17 6.65 5.73
N PHE A 144 -4.67 6.25 4.56
CA PHE A 144 -6.10 6.21 4.30
C PHE A 144 -6.81 5.26 5.28
N PHE A 145 -6.40 4.00 5.39
CA PHE A 145 -7.03 3.05 6.31
C PHE A 145 -6.93 3.48 7.78
N ASP A 146 -5.79 4.04 8.19
CA ASP A 146 -5.59 4.53 9.56
C ASP A 146 -6.59 5.64 9.89
N ARG A 147 -6.87 6.56 8.94
CA ARG A 147 -7.85 7.65 9.12
C ARG A 147 -9.30 7.18 9.09
N GLN A 148 -9.62 6.11 8.36
CA GLN A 148 -11.00 5.59 8.29
C GLN A 148 -11.48 4.98 9.62
N THR A 149 -10.56 4.60 10.52
CA THR A 149 -10.92 4.08 11.85
C THR A 149 -11.47 5.15 12.80
N ILE A 150 -11.35 6.43 12.44
CA ILE A 150 -11.94 7.56 13.15
C ILE A 150 -13.33 7.79 12.54
N MET A 151 -14.39 7.56 13.31
CA MET A 151 -15.77 7.82 12.86
C MET A 151 -15.84 9.24 12.28
N LYS A 152 -16.18 9.34 10.99
CA LYS A 152 -16.49 10.61 10.35
C LYS A 152 -17.84 11.07 10.87
N THR A 153 -17.83 11.81 11.98
CA THR A 153 -18.96 12.64 12.36
C THR A 153 -19.15 13.63 11.23
N VAL A 154 -20.27 13.52 10.51
CA VAL A 154 -20.68 14.52 9.51
C VAL A 154 -21.08 15.76 10.30
N GLU A 155 -20.08 16.55 10.69
CA GLU A 155 -20.31 17.84 11.32
C GLU A 155 -20.71 18.84 10.23
N VAL A 156 -21.95 19.32 10.37
CA VAL A 156 -22.55 20.44 9.66
C VAL A 156 -22.93 20.15 8.20
N MET A 157 -24.24 20.01 7.99
CA MET A 157 -24.88 19.94 6.67
C MET A 157 -24.61 21.23 5.88
N GLU A 158 -23.59 21.20 5.02
CA GLU A 158 -23.33 22.22 4.01
C GLU A 158 -24.59 22.49 3.18
N ASN A 159 -24.77 23.76 2.78
CA ASN A 159 -25.94 24.24 2.05
C ASN A 159 -26.26 23.39 0.80
N ASN A 160 -25.23 23.00 0.06
CA ASN A 160 -25.37 22.21 -1.17
C ASN A 160 -25.85 20.78 -0.90
N TYR A 161 -25.40 20.11 0.18
CA TYR A 161 -25.90 18.77 0.52
C TYR A 161 -27.42 18.78 0.74
N LYS A 162 -27.93 19.78 1.47
CA LYS A 162 -29.37 19.94 1.70
C LYS A 162 -30.13 20.15 0.40
N LYS A 163 -29.65 21.07 -0.44
CA LYS A 163 -30.24 21.36 -1.76
C LYS A 163 -30.22 20.14 -2.69
N ALA A 164 -29.11 19.41 -2.73
CA ALA A 164 -28.96 18.17 -3.50
C ALA A 164 -29.88 17.06 -2.99
N ASN A 165 -30.01 16.89 -1.68
CA ASN A 165 -30.92 15.90 -1.11
C ASN A 165 -32.40 16.25 -1.40
N LEU A 166 -32.77 17.53 -1.31
CA LEU A 166 -34.10 18.01 -1.69
C LEU A 166 -34.37 17.71 -3.17
N PHE A 167 -33.44 18.09 -4.04
CA PHE A 167 -33.50 17.80 -5.47
C PHE A 167 -33.64 16.28 -5.73
N TYR A 168 -32.86 15.43 -5.06
CA TYR A 168 -32.94 13.98 -5.20
C TYR A 168 -34.28 13.38 -4.73
N ILE A 169 -34.99 14.03 -3.80
CA ILE A 169 -36.29 13.57 -3.32
C ILE A 169 -37.40 14.03 -4.27
N GLU A 170 -37.36 15.28 -4.70
CA GLU A 170 -38.51 15.98 -5.30
C GLU A 170 -38.40 16.18 -6.81
N ALA A 171 -37.22 15.97 -7.42
CA ALA A 171 -36.91 16.43 -8.77
C ALA A 171 -38.03 16.20 -9.80
N ARG A 172 -38.57 17.32 -10.26
CA ARG A 172 -39.25 17.53 -11.53
C ARG A 172 -38.47 18.63 -12.24
N VAL A 173 -37.95 18.35 -13.41
CA VAL A 173 -37.00 19.24 -14.08
C VAL A 173 -37.30 19.38 -15.55
N SER A 174 -37.16 20.59 -16.06
CA SER A 174 -37.30 20.91 -17.47
C SER A 174 -35.91 21.09 -18.10
N LEU A 175 -35.81 20.91 -19.42
CA LEU A 175 -34.57 21.14 -20.16
C LEU A 175 -34.08 22.59 -19.94
N ASP A 176 -32.75 22.79 -19.88
CA ASP A 176 -32.08 24.08 -19.64
C ASP A 176 -32.31 24.73 -18.27
N GLN A 177 -33.09 24.12 -17.38
CA GLN A 177 -33.23 24.58 -16.00
C GLN A 177 -31.86 24.60 -15.31
N THR A 178 -31.53 25.72 -14.68
CA THR A 178 -30.27 25.89 -13.94
C THR A 178 -30.47 25.54 -12.46
N LEU A 179 -29.61 24.69 -11.90
CA LEU A 179 -29.68 24.33 -10.48
C LEU A 179 -29.07 25.40 -9.56
N GLU A 180 -29.66 25.57 -8.38
CA GLU A 180 -29.26 26.54 -7.35
C GLU A 180 -28.08 26.08 -6.45
N PHE A 181 -27.45 24.96 -6.80
CA PHE A 181 -26.28 24.41 -6.12
C PHE A 181 -25.26 23.92 -7.14
N GLY A 182 -23.99 23.88 -6.74
CA GLY A 182 -22.86 23.48 -7.59
C GLY A 182 -22.21 22.19 -7.12
N GLU A 183 -21.17 21.78 -7.83
CA GLU A 183 -20.29 20.70 -7.39
C GLU A 183 -19.47 21.11 -6.16
N ASP A 184 -19.23 20.15 -5.28
CA ASP A 184 -18.37 20.26 -4.10
C ASP A 184 -17.93 18.87 -3.63
N MET A 185 -17.57 18.71 -2.36
CA MET A 185 -17.18 17.41 -1.82
C MET A 185 -18.34 16.40 -1.71
N TYR A 186 -19.58 16.87 -1.74
CA TYR A 186 -20.81 16.09 -1.61
C TYR A 186 -21.59 15.96 -2.92
N VAL A 187 -21.34 16.82 -3.92
CA VAL A 187 -22.08 16.84 -5.18
C VAL A 187 -21.12 16.78 -6.37
N GLU A 188 -21.41 15.89 -7.32
CA GLU A 188 -20.75 15.83 -8.62
C GLU A 188 -21.81 15.81 -9.74
N PHE A 189 -21.54 16.54 -10.82
CA PHE A 189 -22.34 16.62 -12.03
C PHE A 189 -21.61 16.00 -13.22
N LYS A 190 -22.37 15.32 -14.07
CA LYS A 190 -21.90 14.87 -15.39
C LYS A 190 -22.99 15.11 -16.42
N SER A 191 -22.62 15.67 -17.57
CA SER A 191 -23.58 15.92 -18.64
C SER A 191 -23.98 14.60 -19.32
N PHE A 192 -23.05 13.94 -20.01
CA PHE A 192 -23.30 12.74 -20.84
C PHE A 192 -24.48 12.88 -21.83
N CYS A 193 -24.88 14.12 -22.18
CA CYS A 193 -26.02 14.36 -23.07
C CYS A 193 -25.77 13.85 -24.50
N SER A 194 -24.51 13.92 -24.97
CA SER A 194 -24.08 13.47 -26.30
C SER A 194 -23.47 12.06 -26.31
N GLU A 195 -23.54 11.33 -25.19
CA GLU A 195 -22.87 10.04 -25.06
C GLU A 195 -23.67 8.93 -25.75
N LYS A 196 -23.22 8.54 -26.95
CA LYS A 196 -23.87 7.48 -27.75
C LYS A 196 -23.81 6.12 -27.07
N LYS A 197 -22.80 5.89 -26.24
CA LYS A 197 -22.58 4.61 -25.55
C LYS A 197 -22.69 4.76 -24.04
N LEU A 198 -23.79 5.36 -23.57
CA LEU A 198 -23.98 5.69 -22.15
C LEU A 198 -23.76 4.48 -21.23
N LYS A 199 -24.24 3.29 -21.60
CA LYS A 199 -24.02 2.06 -20.79
C LYS A 199 -22.55 1.71 -20.62
N GLU A 200 -21.73 1.84 -21.67
CA GLU A 200 -20.28 1.60 -21.60
C GLU A 200 -19.61 2.69 -20.76
N ARG A 201 -19.94 3.96 -21.01
CA ARG A 201 -19.40 5.10 -20.27
C ARG A 201 -19.69 5.03 -18.77
N LEU A 202 -20.90 4.62 -18.37
CA LEU A 202 -21.27 4.42 -16.98
C LEU A 202 -20.44 3.30 -16.33
N LYS A 203 -20.23 2.17 -17.03
CA LYS A 203 -19.41 1.06 -16.52
C LYS A 203 -17.97 1.48 -16.25
N GLU A 204 -17.41 2.36 -17.09
CA GLU A 204 -16.03 2.85 -16.94
C GLU A 204 -15.86 3.91 -15.85
N THR A 205 -16.83 4.81 -15.72
CA THR A 205 -16.65 6.03 -14.89
C THR A 205 -17.28 5.93 -13.51
N LEU A 206 -18.43 5.27 -13.40
CA LEU A 206 -19.21 5.24 -12.17
C LEU A 206 -18.48 4.59 -10.98
N PRO A 207 -17.73 3.48 -11.13
CA PRO A 207 -17.03 2.86 -10.01
C PRO A 207 -16.08 3.82 -9.26
N ARG A 208 -15.43 4.73 -9.99
CA ARG A 208 -14.52 5.73 -9.42
C ARG A 208 -15.25 6.73 -8.52
N TYR A 209 -16.39 7.23 -8.97
CA TYR A 209 -17.21 8.16 -8.18
C TYR A 209 -17.84 7.48 -6.97
N LEU A 210 -18.36 6.28 -7.14
CA LEU A 210 -18.92 5.47 -6.06
C LEU A 210 -17.88 5.21 -4.97
N SER A 211 -16.69 4.76 -5.34
CA SER A 211 -15.56 4.58 -4.42
C SER A 211 -15.20 5.90 -3.73
N ALA A 212 -15.08 7.00 -4.49
CA ALA A 212 -14.71 8.30 -3.95
C ALA A 212 -15.67 8.83 -2.89
N PHE A 213 -16.97 8.84 -3.18
CA PHE A 213 -17.97 9.33 -2.23
C PHE A 213 -18.08 8.41 -1.00
N ALA A 214 -18.09 7.09 -1.20
CA ALA A 214 -18.16 6.13 -0.11
C ALA A 214 -16.97 6.27 0.85
N ASN A 215 -15.77 6.40 0.31
CA ASN A 215 -14.53 6.54 1.07
C ASN A 215 -14.36 7.94 1.71
N SER A 216 -15.22 8.90 1.38
CA SER A 216 -15.26 10.24 1.95
C SER A 216 -16.44 10.38 2.94
N SER A 217 -17.37 11.31 2.71
CA SER A 217 -18.48 11.61 3.61
C SER A 217 -19.84 11.20 3.01
N GLY A 218 -19.84 10.40 1.94
CA GLY A 218 -21.01 10.20 1.09
C GLY A 218 -21.34 11.42 0.24
N GLY A 219 -22.45 11.37 -0.50
CA GLY A 219 -22.87 12.46 -1.36
C GLY A 219 -23.84 12.03 -2.46
N PHE A 220 -23.86 12.82 -3.53
CA PHE A 220 -24.73 12.69 -4.67
C PHE A 220 -23.93 12.82 -5.97
N LEU A 221 -24.16 11.89 -6.89
CA LEU A 221 -23.75 12.02 -8.29
C LEU A 221 -25.02 12.21 -9.13
N PHE A 222 -25.05 13.28 -9.92
CA PHE A 222 -26.10 13.52 -10.89
C PHE A 222 -25.56 13.50 -12.31
N ILE A 223 -26.23 12.73 -13.19
CA ILE A 223 -25.88 12.60 -14.61
C ILE A 223 -27.03 13.16 -15.45
N GLY A 224 -26.70 13.87 -16.52
CA GLY A 224 -27.63 14.70 -17.29
C GLY A 224 -27.58 16.18 -16.90
N ILE A 225 -26.56 16.61 -16.16
CA ILE A 225 -26.37 18.01 -15.73
C ILE A 225 -25.00 18.48 -16.19
N ASP A 226 -24.95 19.63 -16.86
CA ASP A 226 -23.69 20.24 -17.27
C ASP A 226 -22.93 20.81 -16.07
N ASP A 227 -21.67 20.43 -15.91
CA ASP A 227 -20.85 20.76 -14.74
C ASP A 227 -20.48 22.26 -14.66
N LYS A 228 -20.31 22.90 -15.82
CA LYS A 228 -19.93 24.33 -15.90
C LYS A 228 -21.13 25.25 -15.72
N THR A 229 -22.23 24.96 -16.39
CA THR A 229 -23.42 25.82 -16.41
C THR A 229 -24.45 25.44 -15.36
N ARG A 230 -24.38 24.23 -14.82
CA ARG A 230 -25.37 23.63 -13.90
C ARG A 230 -26.75 23.47 -14.52
N LYS A 231 -26.81 23.46 -15.86
CA LYS A 231 -28.05 23.28 -16.62
C LYS A 231 -28.40 21.82 -16.75
N VAL A 232 -29.69 21.53 -16.66
CA VAL A 232 -30.29 20.24 -17.03
C VAL A 232 -30.18 20.06 -18.53
N VAL A 233 -29.40 19.07 -18.95
CA VAL A 233 -29.17 18.71 -20.37
C VAL A 233 -29.76 17.35 -20.73
N GLY A 234 -30.03 16.51 -19.72
CA GLY A 234 -30.52 15.15 -19.88
C GLY A 234 -29.47 14.18 -20.41
N CYS A 235 -29.74 12.89 -20.26
CA CYS A 235 -28.94 11.79 -20.81
C CYS A 235 -29.84 10.61 -21.19
N GLY A 236 -29.30 9.63 -21.92
CA GLY A 236 -29.99 8.38 -22.19
C GLY A 236 -31.23 8.53 -23.06
N LYS A 237 -31.21 9.48 -24.00
CA LYS A 237 -32.28 9.67 -24.98
C LYS A 237 -32.58 8.34 -25.67
N ASP A 238 -33.85 8.00 -25.77
CA ASP A 238 -34.36 6.78 -26.43
C ASP A 238 -33.98 5.47 -25.72
N MET A 239 -33.52 5.53 -24.46
CA MET A 239 -33.31 4.36 -23.61
C MET A 239 -34.55 4.07 -22.75
N ASP A 240 -34.74 2.80 -22.40
CA ASP A 240 -35.73 2.44 -21.38
C ASP A 240 -35.26 2.85 -19.98
N ARG A 241 -36.15 3.50 -19.22
CA ARG A 241 -35.87 4.01 -17.87
C ARG A 241 -35.51 2.89 -16.89
N ASN A 242 -36.24 1.78 -16.94
CA ASN A 242 -36.02 0.66 -16.01
C ASN A 242 -34.72 -0.07 -16.35
N GLU A 243 -34.44 -0.25 -17.63
CA GLU A 243 -33.19 -0.80 -18.12
C GLU A 243 -32.00 0.07 -17.67
N LEU A 244 -32.08 1.39 -17.84
CA LEU A 244 -31.04 2.31 -17.37
C LEU A 244 -30.82 2.20 -15.86
N GLN A 245 -31.91 2.22 -15.08
CA GLN A 245 -31.83 2.09 -13.62
C GLN A 245 -31.22 0.75 -13.19
N ASN A 246 -31.62 -0.36 -13.82
CA ASN A 246 -31.11 -1.69 -13.52
C ASN A 246 -29.63 -1.83 -13.90
N ASN A 247 -29.21 -1.23 -15.02
CA ASN A 247 -27.81 -1.19 -15.43
C ASN A 247 -26.93 -0.50 -14.38
N ILE A 248 -27.39 0.63 -13.83
CA ILE A 248 -26.65 1.38 -12.81
C ILE A 248 -26.61 0.58 -11.50
N LYS A 249 -27.73 0.01 -11.06
CA LYS A 249 -27.78 -0.85 -9.87
C LYS A 249 -26.83 -2.05 -10.00
N ALA A 250 -26.74 -2.65 -11.19
CA ALA A 250 -25.80 -3.74 -11.46
C ALA A 250 -24.33 -3.31 -11.41
N ILE A 251 -24.01 -2.04 -11.73
CA ILE A 251 -22.67 -1.49 -11.51
C ILE A 251 -22.42 -1.31 -10.01
N CYS A 252 -23.36 -0.67 -9.27
CA CYS A 252 -23.23 -0.47 -7.83
C CYS A 252 -23.00 -1.79 -7.08
N ALA A 253 -23.75 -2.85 -7.42
CA ALA A 253 -23.65 -4.16 -6.78
C ALA A 253 -22.32 -4.91 -7.03
N LYS A 254 -21.50 -4.46 -8.01
CA LYS A 254 -20.18 -5.06 -8.27
C LYS A 254 -19.07 -4.49 -7.39
N LEU A 255 -19.27 -3.30 -6.82
CA LEU A 255 -18.28 -2.71 -5.95
C LEU A 255 -18.25 -3.46 -4.62
N LYS A 256 -17.04 -3.69 -4.12
CA LYS A 256 -16.82 -4.44 -2.87
C LYS A 256 -16.53 -3.46 -1.75
N ASP A 257 -17.35 -3.47 -0.70
CA ASP A 257 -16.99 -2.86 0.57
C ASP A 257 -16.15 -3.83 1.40
N ILE A 258 -15.04 -3.33 1.94
CA ILE A 258 -14.13 -4.08 2.80
C ILE A 258 -14.16 -3.45 4.18
N HIS A 259 -14.58 -4.23 5.17
CA HIS A 259 -14.60 -3.84 6.57
C HIS A 259 -13.34 -4.34 7.27
N ILE A 260 -12.54 -3.41 7.77
CA ILE A 260 -11.40 -3.68 8.67
C ILE A 260 -11.86 -3.54 10.13
N CYS A 261 -12.87 -2.71 10.38
CA CYS A 261 -13.45 -2.51 11.70
C CYS A 261 -14.26 -3.74 12.16
N GLN A 262 -14.34 -3.94 13.47
CA GLN A 262 -15.09 -5.07 14.05
C GLN A 262 -16.61 -4.82 14.15
N TYR A 263 -17.05 -3.57 13.98
CA TYR A 263 -18.39 -3.11 14.37
C TYR A 263 -19.50 -3.28 13.34
N ARG A 264 -19.16 -3.43 12.04
CA ARG A 264 -20.14 -3.26 10.93
C ARG A 264 -20.04 -4.35 9.85
N ARG A 265 -19.57 -5.55 10.21
CA ARG A 265 -19.38 -6.66 9.26
C ARG A 265 -20.67 -7.10 8.54
N ASP A 266 -21.83 -6.87 9.16
CA ASP A 266 -23.14 -7.30 8.63
C ASP A 266 -23.87 -6.19 7.85
N PHE A 267 -23.30 -4.98 7.75
CA PHE A 267 -23.90 -3.88 6.98
C PHE A 267 -23.37 -3.88 5.55
N MET A 268 -24.22 -4.23 4.60
CA MET A 268 -23.89 -4.13 3.18
C MET A 268 -24.05 -2.68 2.72
N TRP A 269 -22.94 -2.07 2.29
CA TRP A 269 -22.97 -0.75 1.68
C TRP A 269 -23.78 -0.77 0.37
N SER A 270 -24.72 0.17 0.22
CA SER A 270 -25.63 0.20 -0.93
C SER A 270 -26.00 1.63 -1.34
N PRO A 271 -25.59 2.08 -2.54
CA PRO A 271 -26.07 3.33 -3.13
C PRO A 271 -27.54 3.24 -3.57
N GLU A 272 -28.28 4.34 -3.38
CA GLU A 272 -29.63 4.47 -3.91
C GLU A 272 -29.60 5.13 -5.29
N VAL A 273 -30.38 4.61 -6.24
CA VAL A 273 -30.42 5.08 -7.63
C VAL A 273 -31.84 5.49 -7.99
N LYS A 274 -31.98 6.69 -8.55
CA LYS A 274 -33.23 7.19 -9.14
C LYS A 274 -32.97 7.71 -10.55
N VAL A 275 -33.91 7.46 -11.45
CA VAL A 275 -33.92 8.01 -12.81
C VAL A 275 -35.15 8.91 -12.94
N PHE A 276 -34.94 10.20 -13.15
CA PHE A 276 -36.00 11.22 -13.27
C PHE A 276 -36.21 11.56 -14.75
N PRO A 277 -37.46 11.59 -15.26
CA PRO A 277 -37.73 12.11 -16.59
C PRO A 277 -37.42 13.62 -16.63
N VAL A 278 -36.88 14.08 -17.75
CA VAL A 278 -36.81 15.51 -18.06
C VAL A 278 -38.07 15.90 -18.83
N GLU A 279 -38.81 16.88 -18.31
CA GLU A 279 -40.10 17.32 -18.87
C GLU A 279 -39.98 17.65 -20.36
N GLU A 280 -41.02 17.31 -21.13
CA GLU A 280 -41.13 17.57 -22.57
C GLU A 280 -40.01 16.95 -23.44
N THR A 281 -39.25 15.98 -22.91
CA THR A 281 -38.21 15.26 -23.65
C THR A 281 -38.26 13.75 -23.41
N THR A 282 -37.52 12.98 -24.22
CA THR A 282 -37.27 11.55 -23.99
C THR A 282 -36.01 11.28 -23.17
N ALA A 283 -35.41 12.32 -22.57
CA ALA A 283 -34.17 12.22 -21.81
C ALA A 283 -34.42 12.09 -20.29
N PHE A 284 -33.37 11.70 -19.57
CA PHE A 284 -33.42 11.48 -18.13
C PHE A 284 -32.31 12.21 -17.37
N ILE A 285 -32.56 12.50 -16.10
CA ILE A 285 -31.52 12.70 -15.09
C ILE A 285 -31.35 11.42 -14.29
N ILE A 286 -30.11 11.01 -14.07
CA ILE A 286 -29.78 9.93 -13.13
C ILE A 286 -29.29 10.59 -11.85
N GLY A 287 -29.94 10.33 -10.72
CA GLY A 287 -29.43 10.67 -9.39
C GLY A 287 -28.98 9.42 -8.65
N ILE A 288 -27.78 9.48 -8.06
CA ILE A 288 -27.23 8.41 -7.24
C ILE A 288 -26.85 8.99 -5.88
N LYS A 289 -27.55 8.55 -4.83
CA LYS A 289 -27.23 8.91 -3.44
C LYS A 289 -26.31 7.84 -2.86
N ILE A 290 -25.13 8.27 -2.42
CA ILE A 290 -24.03 7.40 -2.05
C ILE A 290 -23.77 7.56 -0.55
N PRO A 291 -24.04 6.55 0.30
CA PRO A 291 -23.72 6.64 1.72
C PRO A 291 -22.21 6.52 1.97
N PRO A 292 -21.68 7.13 3.04
CA PRO A 292 -20.31 6.85 3.47
C PRO A 292 -20.17 5.39 3.94
N VAL A 293 -18.97 4.84 3.78
CA VAL A 293 -18.58 3.55 4.35
C VAL A 293 -17.68 3.77 5.57
N CYS A 294 -17.72 2.89 6.56
CA CYS A 294 -16.84 2.98 7.73
C CYS A 294 -15.39 2.53 7.46
N CYS A 295 -15.11 1.89 6.33
CA CYS A 295 -13.79 1.37 6.00
C CYS A 295 -13.43 1.72 4.55
N ALA A 296 -13.66 0.84 3.58
CA ALA A 296 -13.30 1.13 2.20
C ALA A 296 -14.24 0.50 1.18
N VAL A 297 -14.50 1.21 0.10
CA VAL A 297 -15.13 0.72 -1.13
C VAL A 297 -14.14 0.89 -2.27
N PHE A 298 -13.85 -0.20 -2.97
CA PHE A 298 -12.94 -0.20 -4.11
C PHE A 298 -13.71 0.01 -5.42
N ALA A 299 -13.16 0.82 -6.32
CA ALA A 299 -13.69 0.95 -7.69
C ALA A 299 -13.38 -0.30 -8.52
N GLU A 300 -12.25 -0.93 -8.26
CA GLU A 300 -11.78 -2.18 -8.86
C GLU A 300 -10.77 -2.86 -7.93
N ASP A 301 -10.46 -4.14 -8.17
CA ASP A 301 -9.37 -4.80 -7.45
C ASP A 301 -8.05 -4.02 -7.68
N PRO A 302 -7.15 -3.92 -6.69
CA PRO A 302 -5.89 -3.21 -6.86
C PRO A 302 -5.05 -3.82 -7.99
N GLU A 303 -4.30 -2.98 -8.69
CA GLU A 303 -3.28 -3.43 -9.64
C GLU A 303 -2.02 -3.83 -8.87
N SER A 304 -2.07 -5.00 -8.25
CA SER A 304 -0.96 -5.60 -7.49
C SER A 304 -0.95 -7.11 -7.71
N TRP A 305 0.24 -7.68 -7.89
CA TRP A 305 0.41 -9.10 -8.23
C TRP A 305 1.35 -9.78 -7.24
N GLU A 306 1.20 -11.09 -7.13
CA GLU A 306 2.12 -11.96 -6.42
C GLU A 306 2.36 -13.25 -7.21
N ILE A 307 3.39 -13.99 -6.83
CA ILE A 307 3.68 -15.32 -7.35
C ILE A 307 3.12 -16.33 -6.36
N LYS A 308 2.05 -17.01 -6.74
CA LYS A 308 1.46 -18.11 -5.97
C LYS A 308 1.54 -19.40 -6.77
N GLU A 309 2.12 -20.43 -6.16
CA GLU A 309 2.26 -21.77 -6.77
C GLU A 309 2.91 -21.72 -8.17
N GLY A 310 3.90 -20.85 -8.34
CA GLY A 310 4.61 -20.68 -9.59
C GLY A 310 3.93 -19.79 -10.63
N THR A 311 2.68 -19.38 -10.41
CA THR A 311 1.90 -18.52 -11.32
C THR A 311 1.82 -17.08 -10.81
N ILE A 312 1.72 -16.11 -11.73
CA ILE A 312 1.48 -14.71 -11.36
C ILE A 312 -0.03 -14.50 -11.23
N SER A 313 -0.49 -14.08 -10.06
CA SER A 313 -1.91 -13.82 -9.77
C SER A 313 -2.12 -12.39 -9.27
N ARG A 314 -3.16 -11.71 -9.78
CA ARG A 314 -3.59 -10.40 -9.26
C ARG A 314 -4.23 -10.59 -7.89
N LEU A 315 -3.92 -9.70 -6.95
CA LEU A 315 -4.51 -9.72 -5.62
C LEU A 315 -5.96 -9.24 -5.63
N SER A 316 -6.80 -9.90 -4.84
CA SER A 316 -8.15 -9.42 -4.54
C SER A 316 -8.08 -8.20 -3.61
N CYS A 317 -9.13 -7.37 -3.57
CA CYS A 317 -9.22 -6.29 -2.58
C CYS A 317 -8.98 -6.79 -1.14
N SER A 318 -9.58 -7.93 -0.76
CA SER A 318 -9.47 -8.46 0.60
C SER A 318 -8.04 -8.86 0.95
N ASP A 319 -7.37 -9.60 0.06
CA ASP A 319 -6.01 -10.08 0.31
C ASP A 319 -4.99 -8.94 0.28
N TRP A 320 -5.20 -7.98 -0.62
CA TRP A 320 -4.40 -6.78 -0.69
C TRP A 320 -4.53 -5.93 0.57
N VAL A 321 -5.75 -5.70 1.08
CA VAL A 321 -5.97 -4.98 2.34
C VAL A 321 -5.26 -5.69 3.48
N LYS A 322 -5.43 -7.01 3.63
CA LYS A 322 -4.72 -7.79 4.66
C LYS A 322 -3.22 -7.58 4.59
N LYS A 323 -2.60 -7.62 3.41
CA LYS A 323 -1.16 -7.40 3.24
C LYS A 323 -0.75 -5.94 3.47
N MET A 324 -1.61 -4.99 3.10
CA MET A 324 -1.35 -3.55 3.28
C MET A 324 -1.45 -3.13 4.75
N THR A 325 -2.40 -3.69 5.51
CA THR A 325 -2.71 -3.29 6.88
C THR A 325 -2.16 -4.24 7.94
N ASN A 326 -1.87 -5.50 7.61
CA ASN A 326 -1.11 -6.34 8.51
C ASN A 326 0.31 -5.79 8.54
N HIS A 327 0.64 -5.14 9.66
CA HIS A 327 1.90 -5.45 10.26
C HIS A 327 1.84 -6.97 10.52
N GLU A 328 2.57 -7.78 9.74
CA GLU A 328 3.35 -8.77 10.49
C GLU A 328 4.07 -7.91 11.51
N SER A 329 3.65 -8.00 12.77
CA SER A 329 4.45 -7.55 13.88
C SER A 329 5.81 -8.13 13.56
N LYS A 330 6.75 -7.31 13.07
CA LYS A 330 8.11 -7.76 12.76
C LYS A 330 8.44 -8.58 13.97
N SER A 331 8.61 -9.89 13.80
CA SER A 331 8.84 -10.72 14.97
C SER A 331 10.01 -10.04 15.68
N LEU A 332 9.94 -9.85 16.99
CA LEU A 332 11.01 -9.14 17.71
C LEU A 332 12.39 -9.69 17.27
N TRP A 333 12.42 -10.98 16.94
CA TRP A 333 13.43 -11.71 16.18
C TRP A 333 13.89 -11.05 14.88
N GLU A 334 13.07 -10.78 13.87
CA GLU A 334 13.51 -10.16 12.61
C GLU A 334 14.09 -8.75 12.79
N LEU A 335 13.53 -7.96 13.72
CA LEU A 335 14.06 -6.62 14.02
C LEU A 335 15.42 -6.73 14.74
N ILE A 336 15.54 -7.68 15.67
CA ILE A 336 16.79 -8.02 16.35
C ILE A 336 17.80 -8.57 15.32
N THR A 337 17.41 -9.47 14.43
CA THR A 337 18.28 -10.07 13.40
C THR A 337 18.76 -9.03 12.41
N HIS A 338 17.90 -8.10 11.97
CA HIS A 338 18.31 -7.00 11.10
C HIS A 338 19.30 -6.06 11.80
N ASN A 339 19.02 -5.66 13.05
CA ASN A 339 19.90 -4.77 13.80
C ASN A 339 21.22 -5.45 14.21
N VAL A 340 21.18 -6.73 14.57
CA VAL A 340 22.37 -7.54 14.88
C VAL A 340 23.20 -7.77 13.63
N ASN A 341 22.60 -8.07 12.47
CA ASN A 341 23.35 -8.22 11.22
C ASN A 341 23.95 -6.90 10.75
N LYS A 342 23.27 -5.78 10.98
CA LYS A 342 23.78 -4.42 10.72
C LYS A 342 24.91 -4.03 11.68
N LEU A 343 24.82 -4.40 12.95
CA LEU A 343 25.91 -4.24 13.91
C LEU A 343 27.09 -5.14 13.53
N LEU A 344 26.85 -6.41 13.20
CA LEU A 344 27.90 -7.35 12.79
C LEU A 344 28.60 -6.88 11.51
N SER A 345 27.89 -6.33 10.52
CA SER A 345 28.52 -5.77 9.32
C SER A 345 29.35 -4.52 9.60
N MET A 346 29.01 -3.74 10.64
CA MET A 346 29.83 -2.63 11.13
C MET A 346 31.06 -3.09 11.93
N PHE A 347 31.03 -4.29 12.53
CA PHE A 347 32.11 -4.85 13.37
C PHE A 347 33.01 -5.89 12.65
N VAL A 348 32.78 -6.19 11.37
CA VAL A 348 33.63 -7.15 10.60
C VAL A 348 35.06 -6.65 10.35
N LEU A 349 35.43 -5.45 10.80
CA LEU A 349 36.83 -5.09 10.98
C LEU A 349 37.18 -5.07 12.47
N GLN A 350 37.79 -6.16 12.90
CA GLN A 350 38.52 -6.40 14.16
C GLN A 350 37.80 -7.21 15.26
N SER A 351 38.28 -8.47 15.37
CA SER A 351 38.38 -9.33 16.56
C SER A 351 37.21 -10.23 17.02
N SER A 352 37.46 -11.55 16.84
CA SER A 352 37.16 -12.68 17.73
C SER A 352 35.70 -13.20 17.87
N ASN A 353 35.38 -14.19 17.02
CA ASN A 353 34.18 -15.07 17.02
C ASN A 353 33.75 -15.68 18.38
N ILE A 354 34.62 -15.70 19.39
CA ILE A 354 34.36 -16.35 20.68
C ILE A 354 33.43 -15.53 21.59
N ILE A 355 33.50 -14.20 21.52
CA ILE A 355 32.69 -13.31 22.38
C ILE A 355 31.23 -13.32 21.93
N ILE A 356 30.99 -13.30 20.62
CA ILE A 356 29.65 -13.28 20.02
C ILE A 356 28.88 -14.57 20.35
N THR A 357 29.55 -15.73 20.28
CA THR A 357 28.94 -17.03 20.56
C THR A 357 28.48 -17.15 22.03
N ASN A 358 29.21 -16.57 22.98
CA ASN A 358 28.86 -16.57 24.39
C ASN A 358 27.72 -15.61 24.74
N ILE A 359 27.61 -14.47 24.03
CA ILE A 359 26.49 -13.52 24.20
C ILE A 359 25.19 -14.16 23.69
N ILE A 360 25.23 -14.83 22.54
CA ILE A 360 24.06 -15.54 21.98
C ILE A 360 23.59 -16.66 22.91
N LYS A 361 24.51 -17.46 23.49
CA LYS A 361 24.17 -18.50 24.47
C LYS A 361 23.50 -17.94 25.73
N LYS A 362 24.00 -16.82 26.27
CA LYS A 362 23.43 -16.17 27.48
C LYS A 362 22.02 -15.61 27.23
N LEU A 363 21.77 -15.07 26.04
CA LEU A 363 20.44 -14.60 25.64
C LEU A 363 19.45 -15.76 25.51
N TYR A 364 19.89 -16.91 24.97
CA TYR A 364 19.05 -18.10 24.81
C TYR A 364 18.60 -18.72 26.15
N THR A 365 19.48 -18.74 27.16
CA THR A 365 19.15 -19.25 28.51
C THR A 365 18.17 -18.37 29.29
N ASN A 366 18.13 -17.07 29.02
CA ASN A 366 17.24 -16.14 29.74
C ASN A 366 15.84 -16.03 29.13
N LEU A 367 15.62 -16.54 27.91
CA LEU A 367 14.34 -16.43 27.18
C LEU A 367 13.44 -17.68 27.28
N CYS A 368 13.92 -18.79 27.84
CA CYS A 368 13.14 -20.03 27.99
C CYS A 368 13.12 -20.51 29.45
N PRO A 369 12.09 -20.20 30.26
CA PRO A 369 11.85 -20.94 31.49
C PRO A 369 11.07 -22.21 31.15
N ILE A 370 11.72 -23.37 31.27
CA ILE A 370 11.03 -24.68 31.27
C ILE A 370 10.15 -24.74 32.54
N PRO A 371 8.83 -24.96 32.45
CA PRO A 371 8.03 -25.18 33.65
C PRO A 371 8.05 -26.66 34.03
N THR A 372 8.88 -27.00 35.02
CA THR A 372 8.71 -28.23 35.82
C THR A 372 7.93 -27.91 37.09
N GLN A 373 6.67 -28.34 37.20
CA GLN A 373 6.12 -29.18 38.28
C GLN A 373 4.58 -29.18 38.37
N ARG A 374 4.07 -30.35 38.75
CA ARG A 374 2.69 -30.77 39.02
C ARG A 374 2.02 -30.01 40.19
N ARG A 375 0.71 -29.76 40.10
CA ARG A 375 -0.30 -30.02 41.17
C ARG A 375 -1.74 -30.00 40.62
N LYS A 376 -2.59 -30.87 41.17
CA LYS A 376 -3.99 -31.19 40.80
C LYS A 376 -5.02 -30.29 41.52
N ALA A 377 -6.19 -30.13 40.86
CA ALA A 377 -7.56 -29.88 41.37
C ALA A 377 -7.83 -28.55 42.13
N SER A 378 -8.96 -27.83 42.06
CA SER A 378 -10.34 -28.02 41.55
C SER A 378 -11.14 -26.69 41.67
N SER A 379 -12.30 -26.60 40.98
CA SER A 379 -13.47 -25.69 41.13
C SER A 379 -13.44 -24.20 40.69
N LEU A 380 -14.46 -23.85 39.87
CA LEU A 380 -14.94 -22.58 39.25
C LEU A 380 -15.39 -21.46 40.25
N PRO A 381 -15.89 -20.24 39.83
CA PRO A 381 -15.87 -19.49 38.56
C PRO A 381 -15.53 -17.96 38.65
N GLN A 382 -15.43 -17.31 37.47
CA GLN A 382 -15.67 -15.87 37.14
C GLN A 382 -14.89 -14.75 37.85
N HIS A 383 -13.90 -14.17 37.14
CA HIS A 383 -13.77 -12.71 36.85
C HIS A 383 -12.60 -12.48 35.87
N GLN A 384 -12.91 -12.39 34.57
CA GLN A 384 -11.96 -12.08 33.50
C GLN A 384 -11.79 -10.55 33.36
N TYR A 385 -11.08 -9.92 34.29
CA TYR A 385 -10.58 -8.54 34.14
C TYR A 385 -9.35 -8.36 35.03
N CYS A 386 -8.21 -8.99 34.68
CA CYS A 386 -6.90 -8.63 35.28
C CYS A 386 -5.65 -9.20 34.58
N PHE A 387 -5.70 -9.57 33.29
CA PHE A 387 -4.52 -10.14 32.60
C PHE A 387 -3.74 -9.16 31.70
N VAL A 388 -4.24 -7.94 31.46
CA VAL A 388 -3.58 -6.98 30.57
C VAL A 388 -2.57 -6.09 31.31
N THR A 389 -2.75 -5.84 32.61
CA THR A 389 -1.83 -5.03 33.42
C THR A 389 -0.63 -5.81 33.97
N CYS A 390 -0.73 -7.14 34.12
CA CYS A 390 0.38 -7.96 34.61
C CYS A 390 1.43 -8.25 33.51
N GLY A 391 1.00 -8.42 32.25
CA GLY A 391 1.91 -8.63 31.11
C GLY A 391 2.82 -7.43 30.81
N ILE A 392 2.28 -6.20 30.94
CA ILE A 392 3.03 -4.96 30.69
C ILE A 392 4.07 -4.71 31.81
N LYS A 393 3.76 -5.07 33.06
CA LYS A 393 4.70 -4.98 34.19
C LYS A 393 5.85 -6.00 34.10
N MET A 394 5.58 -7.19 33.55
CA MET A 394 6.59 -8.22 33.27
C MET A 394 7.48 -7.88 32.05
N LEU A 395 6.95 -7.12 31.08
CA LEU A 395 7.67 -6.68 29.89
C LEU A 395 8.68 -5.56 30.18
N TYR A 396 8.33 -4.62 31.07
CA TYR A 396 9.23 -3.53 31.49
C TYR A 396 10.41 -4.01 32.34
N THR A 397 10.20 -5.00 33.22
CA THR A 397 11.29 -5.56 34.05
C THR A 397 12.31 -6.36 33.23
N ASN A 398 11.86 -7.04 32.16
CA ASN A 398 12.75 -7.81 31.28
C ASN A 398 13.58 -6.93 30.33
N THR A 399 13.04 -5.81 29.83
CA THR A 399 13.82 -4.87 29.01
C THR A 399 14.87 -4.14 29.84
N PHE A 400 14.53 -3.73 31.07
CA PHE A 400 15.49 -3.14 32.00
C PHE A 400 16.58 -4.15 32.41
N GLY A 401 16.21 -5.42 32.63
CA GLY A 401 17.18 -6.50 32.90
C GLY A 401 18.14 -6.77 31.75
N ILE A 402 17.67 -6.67 30.49
CA ILE A 402 18.52 -6.80 29.29
C ILE A 402 19.48 -5.62 29.17
N ILE A 403 19.01 -4.39 29.41
CA ILE A 403 19.86 -3.19 29.38
C ILE A 403 20.91 -3.23 30.50
N ILE A 404 20.54 -3.66 31.71
CA ILE A 404 21.48 -3.86 32.82
C ILE A 404 22.48 -4.97 32.51
N ALA A 405 22.05 -6.10 31.92
CA ALA A 405 22.94 -7.19 31.55
C ALA A 405 23.94 -6.77 30.45
N ILE A 406 23.50 -5.96 29.48
CA ILE A 406 24.37 -5.36 28.47
C ILE A 406 25.35 -4.39 29.15
N TRP A 407 24.87 -3.52 30.04
CA TRP A 407 25.68 -2.56 30.79
C TRP A 407 26.73 -3.23 31.69
N ASP A 408 26.39 -4.29 32.40
CA ASP A 408 27.32 -5.07 33.24
C ASP A 408 28.31 -5.89 32.40
N THR A 409 27.90 -6.34 31.22
CA THR A 409 28.82 -6.94 30.23
C THR A 409 29.79 -5.89 29.70
N PHE A 410 29.36 -4.64 29.51
CA PHE A 410 30.25 -3.52 29.18
C PHE A 410 31.18 -3.12 30.34
N LYS A 411 30.74 -3.20 31.61
CA LYS A 411 31.60 -2.97 32.79
C LYS A 411 32.70 -4.02 32.96
N THR A 412 32.47 -5.25 32.52
CA THR A 412 33.44 -6.35 32.63
C THR A 412 34.45 -6.37 31.48
N ILE A 413 34.20 -5.60 30.41
CA ILE A 413 35.22 -5.30 29.40
C ILE A 413 36.24 -4.36 30.04
N ASN A 414 37.42 -4.89 30.34
CA ASN A 414 38.51 -4.14 30.94
C ASN A 414 39.00 -3.06 29.96
N MET A 415 38.47 -1.83 30.12
CA MET A 415 38.74 -0.66 29.26
C MET A 415 40.24 -0.34 29.13
N SER A 416 41.08 -0.77 30.08
CA SER A 416 42.54 -0.63 29.98
C SER A 416 43.16 -1.45 28.83
N LYS A 417 42.58 -2.59 28.46
CA LYS A 417 43.02 -3.41 27.30
C LYS A 417 42.53 -2.85 25.97
N VAL A 418 41.36 -2.20 25.96
CA VAL A 418 40.79 -1.53 24.79
C VAL A 418 41.57 -0.24 24.48
N GLN A 419 41.92 0.54 25.51
CA GLN A 419 42.74 1.75 25.39
C GLN A 419 44.14 1.46 24.82
N ALA A 420 44.78 0.35 25.25
CA ALA A 420 46.10 -0.07 24.78
C ALA A 420 46.11 -0.58 23.32
N HIS A 421 44.96 -0.99 22.79
CA HIS A 421 44.82 -1.42 21.40
C HIS A 421 44.56 -0.22 20.47
N ILE A 422 43.82 0.78 20.95
CA ILE A 422 43.50 2.02 20.22
C ILE A 422 44.75 2.91 20.03
N THR A 423 45.69 2.94 20.98
CA THR A 423 46.94 3.71 20.83
C THR A 423 47.93 3.16 19.79
N LYS A 424 47.74 1.92 19.29
CA LYS A 424 48.64 1.31 18.28
C LYS A 424 48.25 1.58 16.82
N HIS A 425 47.07 2.13 16.54
CA HIS A 425 46.62 2.37 15.16
C HIS A 425 45.88 3.71 15.03
N PRO A 426 46.55 4.78 14.58
CA PRO A 426 45.93 6.08 14.42
C PRO A 426 45.39 6.24 13.01
N ILE A 427 44.14 5.85 12.75
CA ILE A 427 43.43 6.33 11.56
C ILE A 427 41.99 6.70 11.92
N MET A 428 41.73 7.99 11.68
CA MET A 428 40.45 8.68 11.44
C MET A 428 39.97 9.70 12.48
N HIS A 429 39.98 10.92 11.95
CA HIS A 429 39.30 12.16 12.30
C HIS A 429 37.87 11.97 12.81
N ASP A 430 37.68 12.24 14.09
CA ASP A 430 36.93 13.40 14.60
C ASP A 430 36.51 13.07 16.03
N LYS A 431 37.44 13.35 16.96
CA LYS A 431 37.23 13.10 18.39
C LYS A 431 36.07 13.93 18.96
N SER A 432 35.66 15.01 18.28
CA SER A 432 34.61 15.91 18.79
C SER A 432 33.21 15.32 18.64
N TYR A 433 32.93 14.61 17.53
CA TYR A 433 31.62 14.02 17.28
C TYR A 433 31.29 12.89 18.26
N MET A 434 32.24 11.99 18.50
CA MET A 434 32.07 10.89 19.45
C MET A 434 31.97 11.39 20.89
N ALA A 435 32.79 12.36 21.30
CA ALA A 435 32.70 12.96 22.63
C ALA A 435 31.33 13.64 22.86
N HIS A 436 30.76 14.27 21.82
CA HIS A 436 29.46 14.91 21.92
C HIS A 436 28.31 13.90 22.06
N GLN A 437 28.37 12.76 21.36
CA GLN A 437 27.36 11.70 21.47
C GLN A 437 27.44 10.97 22.83
N PHE A 438 28.64 10.73 23.37
CA PHE A 438 28.81 10.15 24.71
C PHE A 438 28.32 11.08 25.83
N ALA A 439 28.54 12.39 25.71
CA ALA A 439 28.04 13.38 26.68
C ALA A 439 26.51 13.51 26.67
N LYS A 440 25.86 13.27 25.52
CA LYS A 440 24.39 13.31 25.39
C LYS A 440 23.71 12.13 26.07
N VAL A 441 24.31 10.95 25.96
CA VAL A 441 23.82 9.72 26.61
C VAL A 441 24.04 9.75 28.13
N ALA A 442 25.15 10.30 28.60
CA ALA A 442 25.42 10.44 30.04
C ALA A 442 24.45 11.38 30.78
N LYS A 443 23.88 12.38 30.09
CA LYS A 443 22.86 13.30 30.66
C LYS A 443 21.46 12.73 30.73
N MET A 444 21.14 11.68 29.96
CA MET A 444 19.81 11.05 29.97
C MET A 444 19.65 9.97 31.05
N GLY A 445 20.70 9.70 31.84
CA GLY A 445 20.77 8.62 32.83
C GLY A 445 21.01 9.06 34.27
N GLN A 446 20.70 10.31 34.64
CA GLN A 446 20.58 10.68 36.06
C GLN A 446 19.10 10.79 36.43
N PRO A 447 18.71 10.32 37.63
CA PRO A 447 17.31 10.11 38.01
C PRO A 447 16.44 11.36 37.93
#